data_AF-X1UV32-F1
#
_entry.id   AF-X1UV32-F1
#
_cell.length_a   1.000
_cell.length_b   1.000
_cell.length_c   1.000
_cell.angle_alpha   90.00
_cell.angle_beta   90.00
_cell.angle_gamma   90.00
#
_symmetry.space_group_name_H-M   'P 1'
#
loop_
_entity.id
_entity.type
_entity.pdbx_description
1 polymer ?
#
loop_
_entity_poly.entity_id
_entity_poly.type
_entity_poly.pdbx_seq_one_letter_code
_entity_poly.pdbx_strand_id
1 'polypeptide(L)'
;MVSNRVYYEISKTRLAKLNRYPDPLQHELKDKIAMVKFVSGENIFLGNGSDEIIDLLVRAFCEPGKDEVILLPPTYGMYRVVANIHNINIKEVLLTKEFQPDTSRISEVINPRSKLLFICSPNNPTGNAISYEIIKEILGIFPGIVVVDEAYIDFSEDKSVLPLLEEFSNLLVMHTLSKAWGLAGIRLGIGFAGHEIIEILNRIKMPYNVNKLTQRIALKSLELSSENSHRSCIPRQIPSTGCFNAGITLSRPHFFIASIALFACPTPGKITLSAFCISRASSLNMG
;
A
#
# COMPACT_ATOMS: atom_id res chain seq x y z
N MET A 1 5.33 0.55 15.07
CA MET A 1 5.99 -0.75 14.77
C MET A 1 5.31 -1.85 15.58
N VAL A 2 4.97 -2.97 14.95
CA VAL A 2 4.26 -4.08 15.63
C VAL A 2 5.18 -4.73 16.66
N SER A 3 4.76 -4.66 17.93
CA SER A 3 5.53 -5.15 19.07
C SER A 3 5.66 -6.68 19.05
N ASN A 4 6.74 -7.23 19.63
CA ASN A 4 6.88 -8.67 19.92
C ASN A 4 5.66 -9.26 20.63
N ARG A 5 4.94 -8.44 21.41
CA ARG A 5 3.67 -8.83 22.04
C ARG A 5 2.58 -9.14 21.01
N VAL A 6 2.47 -8.37 19.94
CA VAL A 6 1.46 -8.61 18.90
C VAL A 6 1.75 -9.91 18.16
N TYR A 7 3.02 -10.19 17.82
CA TYR A 7 3.39 -11.49 17.24
C TYR A 7 3.11 -12.66 18.19
N TYR A 8 3.37 -12.50 19.48
CA TYR A 8 3.07 -13.51 20.49
C TYR A 8 1.56 -13.76 20.64
N GLU A 9 0.74 -12.72 20.63
CA GLU A 9 -0.73 -12.89 20.67
C GLU A 9 -1.27 -13.45 19.35
N ILE A 10 -0.70 -13.07 18.20
CA ILE A 10 -1.01 -13.67 16.90
C ILE A 10 -0.65 -15.16 16.89
N SER A 11 0.51 -15.56 17.43
CA SER A 11 0.94 -16.97 17.44
C SER A 11 0.05 -17.86 18.31
N LYS A 12 -0.64 -17.28 19.30
CA LYS A 12 -1.68 -17.96 20.09
C LYS A 12 -3.03 -18.07 19.39
N THR A 13 -3.19 -17.46 18.21
CA THR A 13 -4.47 -17.48 17.48
C THR A 13 -4.79 -18.92 17.07
N ARG A 14 -5.74 -19.54 17.79
CA ARG A 14 -6.09 -20.96 17.63
C ARG A 14 -6.55 -21.24 16.21
N LEU A 15 -5.78 -21.95 15.39
CA LEU A 15 -6.18 -22.34 14.03
C LEU A 15 -7.38 -23.29 14.09
N ALA A 16 -8.59 -22.80 13.80
CA ALA A 16 -9.82 -23.59 13.88
C ALA A 16 -10.59 -23.50 12.56
N LYS A 17 -11.32 -24.58 12.24
CA LYS A 17 -12.18 -24.68 11.05
C LYS A 17 -11.44 -24.40 9.72
N LEU A 18 -10.20 -24.90 9.58
CA LEU A 18 -9.41 -24.79 8.34
C LEU A 18 -10.01 -25.62 7.18
N ASN A 19 -10.84 -26.61 7.51
CA ASN A 19 -11.60 -27.41 6.57
C ASN A 19 -12.86 -26.71 6.01
N ARG A 20 -13.05 -25.41 6.28
CA ARG A 20 -14.20 -24.62 5.81
C ARG A 20 -13.71 -23.39 5.05
N TYR A 21 -14.37 -23.10 3.93
CA TYR A 21 -14.11 -21.86 3.19
C TYR A 21 -14.22 -20.62 4.07
N PRO A 22 -13.44 -19.56 3.79
CA PRO A 22 -13.56 -18.29 4.48
C PRO A 22 -14.83 -17.56 4.09
N ASP A 23 -15.18 -16.50 4.83
CA ASP A 23 -16.19 -15.54 4.38
C ASP A 23 -15.70 -14.92 3.05
N PRO A 24 -16.45 -15.10 1.94
CA PRO A 24 -16.06 -14.58 0.64
C PRO A 24 -16.15 -13.06 0.54
N LEU A 25 -16.89 -12.37 1.43
CA LEU A 25 -17.01 -10.90 1.43
C LEU A 25 -16.31 -10.24 2.61
N GLN A 26 -15.75 -11.04 3.53
CA GLN A 26 -14.93 -10.59 4.66
C GLN A 26 -15.64 -9.58 5.60
N HIS A 27 -16.93 -9.76 5.87
CA HIS A 27 -17.76 -8.80 6.59
C HIS A 27 -17.15 -8.39 7.93
N GLU A 28 -16.81 -9.37 8.79
CA GLU A 28 -16.24 -9.12 10.12
C GLU A 28 -14.94 -8.30 10.07
N LEU A 29 -14.07 -8.59 9.08
CA LEU A 29 -12.83 -7.84 8.90
C LEU A 29 -13.07 -6.44 8.35
N LYS A 30 -14.00 -6.29 7.40
CA LYS A 30 -14.39 -4.98 6.87
C LYS A 30 -15.01 -4.11 7.96
N ASP A 31 -15.86 -4.65 8.82
CA ASP A 31 -16.43 -3.93 9.96
C ASP A 31 -15.34 -3.40 10.89
N LYS A 32 -14.34 -4.23 11.21
CA LYS A 32 -13.24 -3.80 12.06
C LYS A 32 -12.36 -2.73 11.40
N ILE A 33 -12.10 -2.84 10.09
CA ILE A 33 -11.34 -1.84 9.34
C ILE A 33 -12.13 -0.52 9.26
N ALA A 34 -13.43 -0.60 8.95
CA ALA A 34 -14.35 0.53 8.90
C ALA A 34 -14.31 1.36 10.18
N MET A 35 -14.36 0.69 11.35
CA MET A 35 -14.25 1.36 12.65
C MET A 35 -12.90 2.07 12.85
N VAL A 36 -11.79 1.47 12.41
CA VAL A 36 -10.44 2.02 12.61
C VAL A 36 -10.14 3.16 11.64
N LYS A 37 -10.67 3.09 10.42
CA LYS A 37 -10.39 4.03 9.33
C LYS A 37 -11.48 5.08 9.14
N PHE A 38 -12.57 4.99 9.90
CA PHE A 38 -13.72 5.92 9.84
C PHE A 38 -14.34 6.00 8.43
N VAL A 39 -14.55 4.83 7.81
CA VAL A 39 -15.20 4.68 6.49
C VAL A 39 -16.28 3.60 6.56
N SER A 40 -17.25 3.61 5.65
CA SER A 40 -18.25 2.54 5.58
C SER A 40 -17.63 1.22 5.10
N GLY A 41 -18.15 0.10 5.59
CA GLY A 41 -17.77 -1.25 5.13
C GLY A 41 -18.01 -1.48 3.63
N GLU A 42 -18.98 -0.78 3.06
CA GLU A 42 -19.32 -0.82 1.63
C GLU A 42 -18.30 -0.11 0.75
N ASN A 43 -17.47 0.76 1.34
CA ASN A 43 -16.37 1.45 0.67
C ASN A 43 -15.05 0.67 0.76
N ILE A 44 -15.06 -0.57 1.27
CA ILE A 44 -13.86 -1.37 1.50
C ILE A 44 -13.82 -2.61 0.58
N PHE A 45 -12.70 -2.77 -0.11
CA PHE A 45 -12.31 -3.99 -0.82
C PHE A 45 -11.06 -4.59 -0.17
N LEU A 46 -11.04 -5.92 -0.01
CA LEU A 46 -9.89 -6.64 0.54
C LEU A 46 -9.29 -7.55 -0.53
N GLY A 47 -8.00 -7.37 -0.79
CA GLY A 47 -7.24 -8.11 -1.77
C GLY A 47 -6.12 -8.95 -1.15
N ASN A 48 -5.66 -9.96 -1.90
CA ASN A 48 -4.48 -10.77 -1.63
C ASN A 48 -3.19 -9.93 -1.84
N GLY A 49 -2.96 -9.00 -0.92
CA GLY A 49 -2.04 -7.88 -1.12
C GLY A 49 -2.65 -6.77 -1.98
N SER A 50 -1.99 -5.61 -2.03
CA SER A 50 -2.41 -4.50 -2.91
C SER A 50 -2.27 -4.86 -4.39
N ASP A 51 -1.43 -5.85 -4.72
CA ASP A 51 -1.22 -6.33 -6.08
C ASP A 51 -2.50 -6.87 -6.72
N GLU A 52 -3.36 -7.58 -5.96
CA GLU A 52 -4.66 -8.03 -6.47
C GLU A 52 -5.60 -6.85 -6.76
N ILE A 53 -5.53 -5.79 -5.97
CA ILE A 53 -6.33 -4.57 -6.18
C ILE A 53 -5.91 -3.90 -7.49
N ILE A 54 -4.60 -3.77 -7.72
CA ILE A 54 -4.05 -3.23 -8.97
C ILE A 54 -4.47 -4.09 -10.16
N ASP A 55 -4.37 -5.42 -10.06
CA ASP A 55 -4.80 -6.36 -11.11
C ASP A 55 -6.28 -6.20 -11.47
N LEU A 56 -7.15 -6.20 -10.47
CA LEU A 56 -8.59 -6.10 -10.69
C LEU A 56 -9.01 -4.73 -11.23
N LEU A 57 -8.35 -3.65 -10.82
CA LEU A 57 -8.61 -2.33 -11.38
C LEU A 57 -8.28 -2.27 -12.87
N VAL A 58 -7.09 -2.75 -13.25
CA VAL A 58 -6.69 -2.80 -14.66
C VAL A 58 -7.66 -3.68 -15.46
N ARG A 59 -8.04 -4.84 -14.92
CA ARG A 59 -8.97 -5.77 -15.56
C ARG A 59 -10.39 -5.23 -15.71
N ALA A 60 -10.87 -4.46 -14.73
CA ALA A 60 -12.25 -3.95 -14.71
C ALA A 60 -12.44 -2.71 -15.59
N PHE A 61 -11.43 -1.84 -15.63
CA PHE A 61 -11.60 -0.48 -16.16
C PHE A 61 -10.78 -0.20 -17.42
N CYS A 62 -9.94 -1.13 -17.88
CA CYS A 62 -9.13 -0.96 -19.09
C CYS A 62 -9.40 -2.07 -20.11
N GLU A 63 -9.78 -1.68 -21.32
CA GLU A 63 -9.89 -2.57 -22.48
C GLU A 63 -8.50 -2.88 -23.08
N PRO A 64 -8.10 -4.17 -23.18
CA PRO A 64 -6.84 -4.60 -23.79
C PRO A 64 -6.62 -4.06 -25.21
N GLY A 65 -5.41 -3.56 -25.48
CA GLY A 65 -5.00 -3.03 -26.78
C GLY A 65 -5.62 -1.67 -27.15
N LYS A 66 -6.51 -1.13 -26.31
CA LYS A 66 -7.21 0.14 -26.55
C LYS A 66 -6.90 1.16 -25.46
N ASP A 67 -7.23 0.85 -24.22
CA ASP A 67 -7.14 1.80 -23.12
C ASP A 67 -5.69 1.95 -22.63
N GLU A 68 -5.45 3.00 -21.84
CA GLU A 68 -4.14 3.31 -21.28
C GLU A 68 -4.20 3.70 -19.80
N VAL A 69 -3.10 3.42 -19.10
CA VAL A 69 -2.84 3.90 -17.74
C VAL A 69 -1.77 4.98 -17.74
N ILE A 70 -1.87 5.95 -16.83
CA ILE A 70 -0.86 6.98 -16.61
C ILE A 70 -0.03 6.60 -15.37
N LEU A 71 1.29 6.53 -15.55
CA LEU A 71 2.27 6.27 -14.50
C LEU A 71 3.19 7.48 -14.32
N LEU A 72 3.66 7.67 -13.09
CA LEU A 72 4.52 8.79 -12.72
C LEU A 72 5.94 8.34 -12.31
N PRO A 73 6.79 7.87 -13.25
CA PRO A 73 8.11 7.38 -12.90
C PRO A 73 9.05 8.49 -12.37
N PRO A 74 9.98 8.15 -11.44
CA PRO A 74 10.16 6.84 -10.82
C PRO A 74 9.09 6.52 -9.77
N THR A 75 8.42 5.36 -9.91
CA THR A 75 7.37 4.89 -8.99
C THR A 75 7.36 3.36 -8.91
N TYR A 76 6.40 2.79 -8.19
CA TYR A 76 6.32 1.35 -7.93
C TYR A 76 6.12 0.54 -9.23
N GLY A 77 6.97 -0.47 -9.42
CA GLY A 77 7.05 -1.19 -10.69
C GLY A 77 5.85 -2.08 -11.04
N MET A 78 5.04 -2.48 -10.05
CA MET A 78 3.94 -3.42 -10.29
C MET A 78 2.83 -2.82 -11.15
N TYR A 79 2.61 -1.50 -11.13
CA TYR A 79 1.63 -0.87 -12.01
C TYR A 79 1.93 -1.15 -13.49
N ARG A 80 3.20 -1.03 -13.88
CA ARG A 80 3.67 -1.36 -15.23
C ARG A 80 3.56 -2.85 -15.53
N VAL A 81 3.98 -3.69 -14.59
CA VAL A 81 3.93 -5.15 -14.77
C VAL A 81 2.50 -5.61 -15.04
N VAL A 82 1.54 -5.16 -14.23
CA VAL A 82 0.12 -5.50 -14.38
C VAL A 82 -0.44 -4.93 -15.69
N ALA A 83 -0.19 -3.66 -16.02
CA ALA A 83 -0.63 -3.08 -17.28
C ALA A 83 -0.13 -3.88 -18.49
N ASN A 84 1.15 -4.29 -18.49
CA ASN A 84 1.71 -5.12 -19.55
C ASN A 84 1.07 -6.53 -19.62
N ILE A 85 0.81 -7.17 -18.48
CA ILE A 85 0.14 -8.49 -18.43
C ILE A 85 -1.23 -8.42 -19.10
N HIS A 86 -1.97 -7.32 -18.90
CA HIS A 86 -3.30 -7.10 -19.48
C HIS A 86 -3.29 -6.45 -20.86
N ASN A 87 -2.12 -6.30 -21.49
CA ASN A 87 -1.97 -5.62 -22.78
C ASN A 87 -2.56 -4.19 -22.78
N ILE A 88 -2.37 -3.46 -21.69
CA ILE A 88 -2.81 -2.06 -21.53
C ILE A 88 -1.67 -1.13 -21.91
N ASN A 89 -1.99 -0.07 -22.67
CA ASN A 89 -1.02 0.94 -23.05
C ASN A 89 -0.56 1.74 -21.82
N ILE A 90 0.68 2.20 -21.83
CA ILE A 90 1.24 2.96 -20.70
C ILE A 90 1.64 4.35 -21.20
N LYS A 91 1.10 5.38 -20.55
CA LYS A 91 1.63 6.74 -20.63
C LYS A 91 2.41 7.11 -19.39
N GLU A 92 3.56 7.72 -19.62
CA GLU A 92 4.47 8.12 -18.56
C GLU A 92 4.63 9.63 -18.55
N VAL A 93 4.44 10.21 -17.37
CA VAL A 93 4.79 11.59 -17.09
C VAL A 93 5.82 11.56 -15.98
N LEU A 94 7.06 11.93 -16.29
CA LEU A 94 8.13 11.93 -15.31
C LEU A 94 7.81 12.92 -14.19
N LEU A 95 8.05 12.50 -12.95
CA LEU A 95 8.02 13.40 -11.80
C LEU A 95 9.05 14.54 -11.99
N THR A 96 8.81 15.68 -11.33
CA THR A 96 9.75 16.79 -11.29
C THR A 96 11.05 16.40 -10.55
N LYS A 97 12.03 17.30 -10.51
CA LYS A 97 13.28 17.07 -9.77
C LYS A 97 13.06 16.91 -8.26
N GLU A 98 11.97 17.47 -7.77
CA GLU A 98 11.49 17.40 -6.38
C GLU A 98 10.58 16.18 -6.15
N PHE A 99 10.48 15.29 -7.15
CA PHE A 99 9.64 14.10 -7.15
C PHE A 99 8.15 14.39 -6.90
N GLN A 100 7.66 15.52 -7.41
CA GLN A 100 6.23 15.85 -7.44
C GLN A 100 5.64 15.63 -8.84
N PRO A 101 4.33 15.33 -8.95
CA PRO A 101 3.63 15.32 -10.22
C PRO A 101 3.60 16.72 -10.86
N ASP A 102 3.76 16.77 -12.18
CA ASP A 102 3.53 17.96 -12.98
C ASP A 102 2.12 17.89 -13.57
N THR A 103 1.16 18.61 -12.95
CA THR A 103 -0.26 18.55 -13.31
C THR A 103 -0.54 19.08 -14.71
N SER A 104 0.26 20.04 -15.18
CA SER A 104 0.16 20.58 -16.54
C SER A 104 0.53 19.51 -17.57
N ARG A 105 1.66 18.81 -17.36
CA ARG A 105 2.09 17.72 -18.25
C ARG A 105 1.17 16.49 -18.17
N ILE A 106 0.57 16.23 -17.01
CA ILE A 106 -0.47 15.21 -16.88
C ILE A 106 -1.68 15.59 -17.73
N SER A 107 -2.16 16.83 -17.62
CA SER A 107 -3.30 17.34 -18.41
C SER A 107 -3.08 17.18 -19.92
N GLU A 108 -1.87 17.46 -20.40
CA GLU A 108 -1.50 17.34 -21.83
C GLU A 108 -1.58 15.91 -22.37
N VAL A 109 -1.36 14.88 -21.54
CA VAL A 109 -1.39 13.48 -21.99
C VAL A 109 -2.76 12.81 -21.83
N ILE A 110 -3.63 13.37 -20.98
CA ILE A 110 -4.98 12.85 -20.77
C ILE A 110 -5.75 12.83 -22.08
N ASN A 111 -6.36 11.70 -22.38
CA ASN A 111 -7.24 11.53 -23.53
C ASN A 111 -8.37 10.53 -23.20
N PRO A 112 -9.36 10.32 -24.09
CA PRO A 112 -10.50 9.43 -23.81
C PRO A 112 -10.14 7.96 -23.49
N ARG A 113 -8.91 7.53 -23.82
CA ARG A 113 -8.39 6.18 -23.52
C ARG A 113 -7.72 6.10 -22.15
N SER A 114 -7.42 7.23 -21.50
CA SER A 114 -6.80 7.25 -20.17
C SER A 114 -7.82 6.82 -19.11
N LYS A 115 -7.65 5.64 -18.52
CA LYS A 115 -8.62 5.04 -17.58
C LYS A 115 -8.17 5.03 -16.14
N LEU A 116 -6.88 4.84 -15.88
CA LEU A 116 -6.31 4.82 -14.54
C LEU A 116 -5.09 5.73 -14.47
N LEU A 117 -4.90 6.43 -13.36
CA LEU A 117 -3.69 7.17 -13.04
C LEU A 117 -3.19 6.71 -11.67
N PHE A 118 -1.95 6.22 -11.60
CA PHE A 118 -1.36 5.74 -10.35
C PHE A 118 -0.44 6.79 -9.72
N ILE A 119 -0.71 7.10 -8.45
CA ILE A 119 0.11 7.95 -7.58
C ILE A 119 0.55 7.09 -6.40
N CYS A 120 1.84 7.03 -6.07
CA CYS A 120 2.31 6.39 -4.85
C CYS A 120 2.78 7.47 -3.87
N SER A 121 2.20 7.51 -2.67
CA SER A 121 2.46 8.55 -1.67
C SER A 121 2.32 8.00 -0.25
N PRO A 122 3.39 7.94 0.57
CA PRO A 122 4.79 8.20 0.20
C PRO A 122 5.30 7.29 -0.92
N ASN A 123 6.03 7.87 -1.86
CA ASN A 123 6.42 7.20 -3.09
C ASN A 123 7.53 6.17 -2.88
N ASN A 124 7.45 5.06 -3.61
CA ASN A 124 8.55 4.09 -3.75
C ASN A 124 9.13 4.21 -5.17
N PRO A 125 10.41 4.56 -5.36
CA PRO A 125 11.52 4.44 -4.40
C PRO A 125 11.98 5.74 -3.72
N THR A 126 11.39 6.89 -4.05
CA THR A 126 11.94 8.21 -3.68
C THR A 126 11.68 8.59 -2.22
N GLY A 127 10.67 8.00 -1.58
CA GLY A 127 10.34 8.16 -0.17
C GLY A 127 9.54 9.42 0.18
N ASN A 128 9.44 10.40 -0.73
CA ASN A 128 8.67 11.62 -0.49
C ASN A 128 7.16 11.38 -0.61
N ALA A 129 6.37 12.12 0.17
CA ALA A 129 4.94 12.24 -0.06
C ALA A 129 4.66 13.19 -1.23
N ILE A 130 3.57 12.90 -1.93
CA ILE A 130 2.98 13.81 -2.91
C ILE A 130 2.07 14.79 -2.18
N SER A 131 2.13 16.07 -2.54
CA SER A 131 1.31 17.11 -1.94
C SER A 131 -0.19 16.79 -2.04
N TYR A 132 -0.90 16.96 -0.92
CA TYR A 132 -2.35 16.79 -0.84
C TYR A 132 -3.08 17.63 -1.89
N GLU A 133 -2.66 18.87 -2.10
CA GLU A 133 -3.27 19.78 -3.08
C GLU A 133 -3.03 19.33 -4.52
N ILE A 134 -1.85 18.77 -4.80
CA ILE A 134 -1.54 18.23 -6.14
C ILE A 134 -2.42 16.99 -6.41
N ILE A 135 -2.62 16.13 -5.41
CA ILE A 135 -3.54 14.97 -5.55
C ILE A 135 -4.96 15.47 -5.82
N LYS A 136 -5.42 16.49 -5.09
CA LYS A 136 -6.74 17.10 -5.28
C LYS A 136 -6.91 17.73 -6.67
N GLU A 137 -5.87 18.42 -7.17
CA GLU A 137 -5.86 18.97 -8.53
C GLU A 137 -5.95 17.86 -9.59
N ILE A 138 -5.16 16.79 -9.45
CA ILE A 138 -5.19 15.63 -10.35
C ILE A 138 -6.57 14.98 -10.37
N LEU A 139 -7.18 14.80 -9.18
CA LEU A 139 -8.53 14.25 -9.04
C LEU A 139 -9.58 15.08 -9.80
N GLY A 140 -9.42 16.40 -9.82
CA GLY A 140 -10.32 17.32 -10.53
C GLY A 140 -10.18 17.31 -12.05
N ILE A 141 -8.99 17.01 -12.58
CA ILE A 141 -8.73 17.02 -14.03
C ILE A 141 -8.79 15.63 -14.68
N PHE A 142 -8.59 14.56 -13.92
CA PHE A 142 -8.51 13.20 -14.48
C PHE A 142 -9.89 12.56 -14.64
N PRO A 143 -10.31 12.20 -15.87
CA PRO A 143 -11.66 11.67 -16.12
C PRO A 143 -11.84 10.20 -15.72
N GLY A 144 -10.74 9.48 -15.48
CA GLY A 144 -10.73 8.08 -15.02
C GLY A 144 -10.56 7.97 -13.51
N ILE A 145 -10.16 6.77 -13.04
CA ILE A 145 -9.90 6.51 -11.62
C ILE A 145 -8.48 6.93 -11.27
N VAL A 146 -8.33 7.77 -10.25
CA VAL A 146 -7.04 8.08 -9.64
C VAL A 146 -6.81 7.10 -8.50
N VAL A 147 -5.75 6.30 -8.61
CA VAL A 147 -5.34 5.33 -7.61
C VAL A 147 -4.19 5.91 -6.79
N VAL A 148 -4.44 6.16 -5.50
CA VAL A 148 -3.42 6.62 -4.55
C VAL A 148 -2.96 5.44 -3.69
N ASP A 149 -1.75 4.96 -3.97
CA ASP A 149 -1.08 3.91 -3.22
C ASP A 149 -0.38 4.49 -1.99
N GLU A 150 -1.01 4.26 -0.85
CA GLU A 150 -0.59 4.68 0.48
C GLU A 150 0.04 3.52 1.28
N ALA A 151 0.74 2.60 0.61
CA ALA A 151 1.40 1.46 1.27
C ALA A 151 2.36 1.86 2.41
N TYR A 152 2.87 3.08 2.41
CA TYR A 152 3.80 3.62 3.40
C TYR A 152 3.20 4.71 4.30
N ILE A 153 1.88 4.97 4.23
CA ILE A 153 1.25 6.08 4.97
C ILE A 153 1.42 5.97 6.49
N ASP A 154 1.45 4.76 7.04
CA ASP A 154 1.65 4.51 8.48
C ASP A 154 3.04 4.95 8.98
N PHE A 155 3.98 5.28 8.09
CA PHE A 155 5.29 5.86 8.42
C PHE A 155 5.37 7.36 8.21
N SER A 156 4.35 7.95 7.56
CA SER A 156 4.33 9.38 7.27
C SER A 156 3.78 10.16 8.45
N GLU A 157 4.24 11.40 8.60
CA GLU A 157 3.58 12.41 9.42
C GLU A 157 2.38 13.03 8.69
N ASP A 158 2.36 12.93 7.35
CA ASP A 158 1.26 13.39 6.53
C ASP A 158 0.00 12.56 6.76
N LYS A 159 -1.15 13.22 6.63
CA LYS A 159 -2.44 12.56 6.70
C LYS A 159 -2.73 11.83 5.38
N SER A 160 -3.46 10.73 5.52
CA SER A 160 -4.02 9.99 4.38
C SER A 160 -4.98 10.86 3.57
N VAL A 161 -5.05 10.63 2.26
CA VAL A 161 -6.07 11.23 1.37
C VAL A 161 -7.43 10.54 1.44
N LEU A 162 -7.59 9.52 2.28
CA LEU A 162 -8.85 8.81 2.50
C LEU A 162 -10.09 9.72 2.69
N PRO A 163 -10.02 10.87 3.40
CA PRO A 163 -11.17 11.77 3.54
C PRO A 163 -11.68 12.34 2.20
N LEU A 164 -10.83 12.40 1.16
CA LEU A 164 -11.23 12.87 -0.18
C LEU A 164 -12.23 11.93 -0.86
N LEU A 165 -12.48 10.72 -0.34
CA LEU A 165 -13.53 9.83 -0.85
C LEU A 165 -14.93 10.44 -0.75
N GLU A 166 -15.15 11.39 0.18
CA GLU A 166 -16.42 12.13 0.29
C GLU A 166 -16.58 13.17 -0.84
N GLU A 167 -15.47 13.67 -1.39
CA GLU A 167 -15.45 14.71 -2.41
C GLU A 167 -15.30 14.15 -3.83
N PHE A 168 -14.61 13.02 -4.00
CA PHE A 168 -14.20 12.48 -5.31
C PHE A 168 -14.60 11.02 -5.49
N SER A 169 -15.61 10.79 -6.34
CA SER A 169 -16.09 9.44 -6.67
C SER A 169 -15.10 8.62 -7.51
N ASN A 170 -14.13 9.29 -8.16
CA ASN A 170 -13.09 8.68 -8.98
C ASN A 170 -11.79 8.36 -8.20
N LEU A 171 -11.78 8.53 -6.87
CA LEU A 171 -10.64 8.18 -6.03
C LEU A 171 -10.70 6.72 -5.56
N LEU A 172 -9.55 6.04 -5.64
CA LEU A 172 -9.29 4.80 -4.92
C LEU A 172 -8.00 4.93 -4.11
N VAL A 173 -8.05 4.65 -2.81
CA VAL A 173 -6.89 4.66 -1.90
C VAL A 173 -6.50 3.23 -1.53
N MET A 174 -5.21 2.90 -1.55
CA MET A 174 -4.73 1.57 -1.15
C MET A 174 -3.87 1.63 0.12
N HIS A 175 -4.23 0.85 1.14
CA HIS A 175 -3.39 0.56 2.32
C HIS A 175 -2.94 -0.90 2.31
N THR A 176 -1.96 -1.23 3.15
CA THR A 176 -1.55 -2.62 3.38
C THR A 176 -1.06 -2.85 4.80
N LEU A 177 -1.26 -4.07 5.31
CA LEU A 177 -0.61 -4.53 6.54
C LEU A 177 0.81 -5.08 6.29
N SER A 178 1.32 -4.97 5.06
CA SER A 178 2.62 -5.56 4.71
C SER A 178 3.81 -4.80 5.27
N LYS A 179 3.67 -3.49 5.52
CA LYS A 179 4.79 -2.60 5.82
C LYS A 179 4.88 -2.28 7.31
N ALA A 180 4.29 -1.18 7.79
CA ALA A 180 4.38 -0.75 9.19
C ALA A 180 3.86 -1.79 10.20
N TRP A 181 2.94 -2.63 9.74
CA TRP A 181 2.35 -3.71 10.52
C TRP A 181 3.22 -4.99 10.54
N GLY A 182 4.23 -5.11 9.67
CA GLY A 182 5.09 -6.29 9.62
C GLY A 182 4.41 -7.58 9.16
N LEU A 183 3.17 -7.51 8.64
CA LEU A 183 2.39 -8.68 8.26
C LEU A 183 2.48 -8.96 6.75
N ALA A 184 3.65 -8.75 6.13
CA ALA A 184 3.82 -8.95 4.69
C ALA A 184 3.38 -10.36 4.25
N GLY A 185 3.68 -11.38 5.06
CA GLY A 185 3.38 -12.79 4.75
C GLY A 185 1.90 -13.16 4.76
N ILE A 186 1.02 -12.37 5.39
CA ILE A 186 -0.42 -12.67 5.36
C ILE A 186 -1.09 -12.24 4.06
N ARG A 187 -0.40 -11.43 3.25
CA ARG A 187 -0.91 -10.95 1.95
C ARG A 187 -2.29 -10.28 2.06
N LEU A 188 -2.38 -9.18 2.80
CA LEU A 188 -3.60 -8.36 2.87
C LEU A 188 -3.35 -6.96 2.31
N GLY A 189 -4.07 -6.64 1.25
CA GLY A 189 -4.25 -5.29 0.72
C GLY A 189 -5.65 -4.79 1.04
N ILE A 190 -5.79 -3.47 1.21
CA ILE A 190 -7.06 -2.82 1.53
C ILE A 190 -7.25 -1.70 0.51
N GLY A 191 -8.33 -1.73 -0.23
CA GLY A 191 -8.74 -0.69 -1.17
C GLY A 191 -9.94 0.05 -0.61
N PHE A 192 -9.91 1.38 -0.69
CA PHE A 192 -11.00 2.24 -0.29
C PHE A 192 -11.45 3.06 -1.50
N ALA A 193 -12.73 2.99 -1.86
CA ALA A 193 -13.28 3.70 -3.00
C ALA A 193 -14.78 3.91 -2.83
N GLY A 194 -15.41 4.66 -3.73
CA GLY A 194 -16.87 4.74 -3.82
C GLY A 194 -17.51 3.35 -4.00
N HIS A 195 -18.75 3.19 -3.50
CA HIS A 195 -19.48 1.91 -3.52
C HIS A 195 -19.51 1.26 -4.91
N GLU A 196 -19.70 2.05 -5.97
CA GLU A 196 -19.76 1.56 -7.35
C GLU A 196 -18.47 0.84 -7.79
N ILE A 197 -17.31 1.40 -7.46
CA ILE A 197 -16.01 0.78 -7.76
C ILE A 197 -15.86 -0.50 -6.93
N ILE A 198 -16.16 -0.45 -5.64
CA ILE A 198 -16.03 -1.59 -4.73
C ILE A 198 -16.96 -2.74 -5.14
N GLU A 199 -18.17 -2.44 -5.61
CA GLU A 199 -19.11 -3.43 -6.10
C GLU A 199 -18.56 -4.16 -7.33
N ILE A 200 -18.03 -3.41 -8.32
CA ILE A 200 -17.40 -4.00 -9.51
C ILE A 200 -16.26 -4.94 -9.10
N LEU A 201 -15.36 -4.50 -8.22
CA LEU A 201 -14.24 -5.32 -7.75
C LEU A 201 -14.74 -6.60 -7.03
N ASN A 202 -15.79 -6.50 -6.20
CA ASN A 202 -16.38 -7.66 -5.54
C ASN A 202 -17.05 -8.64 -6.51
N ARG A 203 -17.57 -8.17 -7.65
CA ARG A 203 -18.16 -9.03 -8.69
C ARG A 203 -17.11 -9.81 -9.48
N ILE A 204 -15.92 -9.23 -9.71
CA ILE A 204 -14.88 -9.84 -10.55
C ILE A 204 -13.77 -10.56 -9.77
N LYS A 205 -13.66 -10.34 -8.45
CA LYS A 205 -12.68 -11.06 -7.62
C LYS A 205 -13.01 -12.55 -7.54
N MET A 206 -12.00 -13.37 -7.26
CA MET A 206 -12.25 -14.75 -6.88
C MET A 206 -13.04 -14.81 -5.55
N PRO A 207 -14.02 -15.72 -5.40
CA PRO A 207 -14.89 -15.75 -4.22
C PRO A 207 -14.12 -15.79 -2.89
N TYR A 208 -13.03 -16.57 -2.83
CA TYR A 208 -12.23 -16.77 -1.61
C TYR A 208 -10.81 -16.19 -1.73
N ASN A 209 -10.68 -15.00 -2.33
CA ASN A 209 -9.38 -14.35 -2.58
C ASN A 209 -8.56 -14.10 -1.29
N VAL A 210 -9.22 -13.72 -0.19
CA VAL A 210 -8.57 -13.58 1.11
C VAL A 210 -8.80 -14.83 1.96
N ASN A 211 -7.73 -15.58 2.22
CA ASN A 211 -7.81 -16.83 2.98
C ASN A 211 -8.16 -16.60 4.46
N LYS A 212 -8.63 -17.66 5.12
CA LYS A 212 -9.10 -17.62 6.51
C LYS A 212 -8.01 -17.25 7.52
N LEU A 213 -6.76 -17.62 7.28
CA LEU A 213 -5.65 -17.29 8.19
C LEU A 213 -5.38 -15.79 8.14
N THR A 214 -5.33 -15.23 6.94
CA THR A 214 -5.18 -13.79 6.72
C THR A 214 -6.27 -12.99 7.41
N GLN A 215 -7.54 -13.38 7.22
CA GLN A 215 -8.66 -12.66 7.85
C GLN A 215 -8.52 -12.62 9.37
N ARG A 216 -8.17 -13.76 9.99
CA ARG A 216 -8.05 -13.88 11.45
C ARG A 216 -6.84 -13.16 12.03
N ILE A 217 -5.68 -13.26 11.38
CA ILE A 217 -4.47 -12.57 11.83
C ILE A 217 -4.68 -11.05 11.70
N ALA A 218 -5.28 -10.59 10.62
CA ALA A 218 -5.59 -9.17 10.42
C ALA A 218 -6.56 -8.65 11.49
N LEU A 219 -7.68 -9.36 11.72
CA LEU A 219 -8.64 -9.05 12.79
C LEU A 219 -7.93 -8.90 14.14
N LYS A 220 -7.14 -9.92 14.53
CA LYS A 220 -6.45 -9.90 15.82
C LYS A 220 -5.45 -8.75 15.92
N SER A 221 -4.77 -8.43 14.82
CA SER A 221 -3.81 -7.33 14.77
C SER A 221 -4.50 -5.98 14.94
N LEU A 222 -5.65 -5.77 14.30
CA LEU A 222 -6.45 -4.55 14.41
C LEU A 222 -7.03 -4.37 15.83
N GLU A 223 -7.47 -5.45 16.49
CA GLU A 223 -7.89 -5.43 17.90
C GLU A 223 -6.78 -4.94 18.82
N LEU A 224 -5.60 -5.55 18.73
CA LEU A 224 -4.46 -5.24 19.60
C LEU A 224 -3.95 -3.80 19.38
N SER A 225 -4.01 -3.30 18.15
CA SER A 225 -3.69 -1.90 17.86
C SER A 225 -4.70 -0.94 18.50
N SER A 226 -6.01 -1.25 18.45
CA SER A 226 -7.02 -0.44 19.14
C SER A 226 -6.87 -0.44 20.67
N GLU A 227 -6.45 -1.56 21.27
CA GLU A 227 -6.20 -1.61 22.72
C GLU A 227 -4.98 -0.76 23.14
N ASN A 228 -3.96 -0.68 22.30
CA ASN A 228 -2.74 0.07 22.61
C ASN A 228 -2.95 1.58 22.51
N SER A 229 -3.75 2.07 21.56
CA SER A 229 -4.10 3.49 21.46
C SER A 229 -4.92 3.98 22.66
N HIS A 230 -5.80 3.14 23.22
CA HIS A 230 -6.52 3.46 24.46
C HIS A 230 -5.63 3.46 25.72
N ARG A 231 -4.53 2.69 25.72
CA ARG A 231 -3.58 2.64 26.86
C ARG A 231 -2.49 3.71 26.81
N SER A 232 -2.23 4.33 25.66
CA SER A 232 -1.32 5.48 25.55
C SER A 232 -1.91 6.79 26.09
N CYS A 233 -3.21 6.83 26.38
CA CYS A 233 -3.87 7.99 27.03
C CYS A 233 -3.65 8.05 28.55
N ILE A 234 -2.91 7.11 29.15
CA ILE A 234 -2.43 7.23 30.54
C ILE A 234 -1.01 7.81 30.47
N PRO A 235 -0.75 9.02 30.98
CA PRO A 235 0.58 9.61 30.92
C PRO A 235 1.55 8.71 31.68
N ARG A 236 2.46 8.06 30.97
CA ARG A 236 3.60 7.39 31.60
C ARG A 236 4.57 8.48 32.03
N GLN A 237 4.68 8.72 33.33
CA GLN A 237 5.86 9.37 33.89
C GLN A 237 7.07 8.51 33.51
N ILE A 238 7.89 9.03 32.59
CA ILE A 238 9.21 8.45 32.30
C ILE A 238 10.15 8.98 33.37
N PRO A 239 10.79 8.14 34.20
CA PRO A 239 11.84 8.60 35.09
C PRO A 239 13.04 9.02 34.25
N SER A 240 13.49 10.25 34.47
CA SER A 240 14.69 10.82 33.86
C SER A 240 15.94 10.18 34.45
N THR A 241 16.56 9.20 33.78
CA THR A 241 17.96 8.85 34.04
C THR A 241 18.61 8.14 32.84
N GLY A 242 19.73 8.72 32.36
CA GLY A 242 20.85 7.96 31.78
C GLY A 242 21.04 8.01 30.27
N CYS A 243 21.55 9.13 29.74
CA CYS A 243 22.28 9.12 28.46
C CYS A 243 23.55 8.28 28.62
N PHE A 244 23.66 7.15 27.90
CA PHE A 244 24.94 6.50 27.66
C PHE A 244 25.39 6.83 26.23
N ASN A 245 26.44 7.64 26.14
CA ASN A 245 27.18 7.91 24.91
C ASN A 245 27.92 6.63 24.48
N ALA A 246 27.66 6.16 23.27
CA ALA A 246 28.58 5.32 22.52
C ALA A 246 28.85 6.02 21.19
N GLY A 247 29.99 6.70 21.11
CA GLY A 247 30.46 7.37 19.91
C GLY A 247 30.90 6.36 18.85
N ILE A 248 30.45 6.56 17.62
CA ILE A 248 31.10 6.02 16.42
C ILE A 248 31.24 7.18 15.44
N THR A 249 32.49 7.56 15.20
CA THR A 249 32.89 8.54 14.20
C THR A 249 32.93 7.84 12.84
N LEU A 250 32.13 8.28 11.87
CA LEU A 250 32.25 7.84 10.47
C LEU A 250 32.83 8.96 9.61
N SER A 251 34.03 8.71 9.08
CA SER A 251 34.77 9.61 8.20
C SER A 251 34.31 9.47 6.74
N ARG A 252 33.62 10.51 6.27
CA ARG A 252 33.55 11.05 4.89
C ARG A 252 32.91 10.22 3.75
N PRO A 253 32.38 10.93 2.72
CA PRO A 253 31.08 10.64 2.14
C PRO A 253 31.17 10.18 0.67
N HIS A 254 30.12 9.48 0.23
CA HIS A 254 29.60 9.36 -1.14
C HIS A 254 29.12 7.94 -1.37
N PHE A 255 27.88 7.64 -0.96
CA PHE A 255 26.99 6.71 -1.65
C PHE A 255 25.58 6.97 -1.11
N PHE A 256 24.66 7.35 -1.99
CA PHE A 256 23.23 7.45 -1.68
C PHE A 256 22.75 6.09 -1.19
N ILE A 257 22.35 5.99 0.08
CA ILE A 257 21.65 4.82 0.60
C ILE A 257 20.22 4.93 0.09
N ALA A 258 19.88 4.16 -0.94
CA ALA A 258 18.50 3.82 -1.22
C ALA A 258 17.93 3.16 0.05
N SER A 259 16.79 3.64 0.53
CA SER A 259 16.12 3.11 1.72
C SER A 259 15.69 1.66 1.50
N ILE A 260 16.60 0.73 1.80
CA ILE A 260 16.30 -0.68 1.96
C ILE A 260 15.57 -0.79 3.31
N ALA A 261 14.25 -1.00 3.27
CA ALA A 261 13.53 -1.48 4.44
C ALA A 261 14.00 -2.91 4.74
N LEU A 262 15.09 -3.02 5.51
CA LEU A 262 15.59 -4.29 6.03
C LEU A 262 14.60 -4.79 7.09
N PHE A 263 13.84 -5.82 6.74
CA PHE A 263 13.11 -6.63 7.70
C PHE A 263 14.10 -7.52 8.44
N ALA A 264 14.60 -7.07 9.60
CA ALA A 264 15.27 -7.94 10.54
C ALA A 264 14.19 -8.72 11.33
N CYS A 265 13.98 -9.99 10.98
CA CYS A 265 13.27 -10.92 11.84
C CYS A 265 14.22 -11.37 12.97
N PRO A 266 13.94 -11.11 14.25
CA PRO A 266 14.81 -11.55 15.32
C PRO A 266 14.59 -13.05 15.57
N THR A 267 15.38 -13.90 14.93
CA THR A 267 15.59 -15.27 15.43
C THR A 267 16.72 -15.26 16.47
N PRO A 268 16.57 -15.92 17.64
CA PRO A 268 17.64 -16.00 18.61
C PRO A 268 18.83 -16.77 18.01
N GLY A 269 19.99 -16.11 17.90
CA GLY A 269 21.28 -16.81 17.80
C GLY A 269 22.00 -16.87 16.46
N LYS A 270 21.59 -16.13 15.41
CA LYS A 270 22.42 -15.91 14.19
C LYS A 270 21.84 -14.76 13.34
N ILE A 271 22.62 -13.71 13.11
CA ILE A 271 22.29 -12.67 12.12
C ILE A 271 22.73 -13.20 10.76
N THR A 272 21.78 -13.59 9.92
CA THR A 272 22.06 -13.88 8.50
C THR A 272 21.45 -12.75 7.68
N LEU A 273 22.32 -11.91 7.11
CA LEU A 273 21.93 -10.85 6.19
C LEU A 273 21.63 -11.47 4.82
N SER A 274 20.36 -11.60 4.46
CA SER A 274 19.96 -11.88 3.08
C SER A 274 19.51 -10.58 2.41
N ALA A 275 20.37 -10.01 1.57
CA ALA A 275 19.98 -8.93 0.67
C ALA A 275 19.38 -9.54 -0.61
N PHE A 276 18.13 -9.23 -0.92
CA PHE A 276 17.58 -9.47 -2.25
C PHE A 276 17.99 -8.31 -3.16
N CYS A 277 19.05 -8.52 -3.93
CA CYS A 277 19.39 -7.66 -5.07
C CYS A 277 18.54 -8.10 -6.26
N ILE A 278 17.61 -7.26 -6.74
CA ILE A 278 17.07 -7.42 -8.08
C ILE A 278 18.12 -6.83 -9.03
N SER A 279 18.99 -7.68 -9.57
CA SER A 279 19.92 -7.27 -10.62
C SER A 279 19.14 -6.98 -11.91
N ARG A 280 19.47 -5.86 -12.56
CA ARG A 280 19.04 -5.57 -13.93
C ARG A 280 19.55 -6.68 -14.85
N ALA A 281 18.66 -7.31 -15.60
CA ALA A 281 19.04 -8.03 -16.80
C ALA A 281 19.36 -6.99 -17.89
N SER A 282 20.64 -6.63 -18.02
CA SER A 282 21.14 -5.92 -19.20
C SER A 282 21.47 -6.95 -20.29
N SER A 283 20.83 -6.76 -21.44
CA SER A 283 21.08 -7.39 -22.74
C SER A 283 22.54 -7.75 -22.99
N LEU A 284 22.81 -9.04 -23.22
CA LEU A 284 24.00 -9.51 -23.93
C LEU A 284 23.77 -9.28 -25.43
N ASN A 285 24.42 -8.27 -25.98
CA ASN A 285 24.84 -8.30 -27.37
C ASN A 285 25.94 -9.37 -27.50
N MET A 286 25.72 -10.36 -28.36
CA MET A 286 26.80 -11.09 -29.02
C MET A 286 26.61 -10.88 -30.52
N GLY A 287 27.73 -10.69 -31.22
CA GLY A 287 27.80 -10.29 -32.62
C GLY A 287 27.29 -11.32 -33.62
#